data_AF-A0A3D1ZJP1-F1
#
_entry.id   AF-A0A3D1ZJP1-F1
#
_cell.length_a   1.000
_cell.length_b   1.000
_cell.length_c   1.000
_cell.angle_alpha   90.00
_cell.angle_beta   90.00
_cell.angle_gamma   90.00
#
_symmetry.space_group_name_H-M   'P 1'
#
loop_
_entity.id
_entity.type
_entity.pdbx_description
1 polymer ?
#
loop_
_entity_poly.entity_id
_entity_poly.type
_entity_poly.pdbx_seq_one_letter_code
_entity_poly.pdbx_strand_id
1 'polypeptide(L)'
;MRQNKPLLGEDLKVVNVGLSLFADTLRSSGTPVTDVDWRPPAENDQRLTETLRSIQKRNASGHLNIIDEANRTAHQRMLDA
;
A
#
# COMPACT_ATOMS: atom_id res chain seq x y z
N MET A 1 31.09 13.62 -5.81
CA MET A 1 30.31 12.52 -5.20
C MET A 1 29.19 13.13 -4.40
N ARG A 2 27.92 12.78 -4.68
CA ARG A 2 26.78 13.30 -3.90
C ARG A 2 26.72 12.54 -2.57
N GLN A 3 26.84 13.26 -1.47
CA GLN A 3 26.59 12.72 -0.13
C GLN A 3 25.09 12.49 0.00
N ASN A 4 24.64 11.24 -0.10
CA ASN A 4 23.25 10.88 0.17
C ASN A 4 23.05 10.92 1.68
N LYS A 5 22.49 12.04 2.17
CA LYS A 5 21.99 12.12 3.53
C LYS A 5 20.93 11.02 3.71
N PRO A 6 20.97 10.24 4.80
CA PRO A 6 19.96 9.21 5.02
C PRO A 6 18.57 9.86 5.06
N LEU A 7 17.61 9.27 4.35
CA LEU A 7 16.24 9.80 4.21
C LEU A 7 15.55 9.89 5.57
N LEU A 8 15.83 8.91 6.44
CA LEU A 8 15.37 8.85 7.82
C LEU A 8 16.60 8.93 8.74
N GLY A 9 16.50 9.69 9.82
CA GLY A 9 17.61 9.94 10.74
C GLY A 9 17.80 8.87 11.83
N GLU A 10 16.96 7.84 11.83
CA GLU A 10 16.90 6.79 12.85
C GLU A 10 16.57 5.43 12.21
N ASP A 11 16.69 4.36 13.00
CA ASP A 11 16.28 3.02 12.58
C ASP A 11 14.81 2.97 12.17
N LEU A 12 14.53 2.29 11.06
CA LEU A 12 13.21 2.20 10.48
C LEU A 12 12.26 1.38 11.38
N LYS A 13 11.13 1.98 11.76
CA LYS A 13 10.03 1.29 12.45
C LYS A 13 8.84 1.21 11.49
N VAL A 14 8.47 -0.01 11.10
CA VAL A 14 7.42 -0.23 10.09
C VAL A 14 6.14 -0.74 10.75
N VAL A 15 5.01 -0.14 10.39
CA VAL A 15 3.67 -0.67 10.64
C VAL A 15 3.05 -0.99 9.30
N ASN A 16 2.78 -2.27 9.04
CA ASN A 16 2.07 -2.70 7.84
C ASN A 16 0.55 -2.62 8.08
N VAL A 17 -0.16 -2.08 7.08
CA VAL A 17 -1.62 -2.03 7.04
C VAL A 17 -2.05 -2.44 5.64
N GLY A 18 -2.91 -3.46 5.54
CA GLY A 18 -3.39 -3.98 4.26
C GLY A 18 -2.86 -5.38 3.96
N LEU A 19 -2.16 -5.55 2.85
CA LEU A 19 -1.72 -6.88 2.41
C LEU A 19 -0.61 -7.43 3.32
N SER A 20 -0.84 -8.62 3.88
CA SER A 20 0.13 -9.32 4.72
C SER A 20 1.43 -9.65 3.99
N LEU A 21 1.36 -9.86 2.66
CA LEU A 21 2.53 -10.13 1.81
C LEU A 21 3.64 -9.08 1.95
N PHE A 22 3.30 -7.82 2.20
CA PHE A 22 4.29 -6.77 2.41
C PHE A 22 5.02 -6.92 3.74
N ALA A 23 4.30 -7.24 4.82
CA ALA A 23 4.91 -7.56 6.11
C ALA A 23 5.83 -8.79 5.99
N ASP A 24 5.39 -9.83 5.30
CA ASP A 24 6.18 -11.06 5.10
C ASP A 24 7.47 -10.78 4.32
N THR A 25 7.39 -9.97 3.27
CA THR A 25 8.56 -9.54 2.49
C THR A 25 9.57 -8.81 3.39
N LEU A 26 9.12 -7.88 4.23
CA LEU A 26 9.98 -7.14 5.17
C LEU A 26 10.61 -8.06 6.23
N ARG A 27 9.84 -8.98 6.80
CA ARG A 27 10.33 -10.00 7.75
C ARG A 27 11.42 -10.87 7.12
N SER A 28 11.21 -11.32 5.88
CA SER A 28 12.19 -12.13 5.15
C SER A 28 13.49 -11.38 4.88
N SER A 29 13.42 -10.05 4.79
CA SER A 29 14.57 -9.14 4.63
C SER A 29 15.21 -8.73 5.97
N GLY A 30 14.76 -9.31 7.09
CA GLY A 30 15.26 -9.00 8.44
C GLY A 30 14.83 -7.62 8.98
N THR A 31 13.84 -6.97 8.35
CA THR A 31 13.33 -5.67 8.81
C THR A 31 12.23 -5.86 9.86
N PRO A 32 12.33 -5.23 11.05
CA PRO A 32 11.26 -5.27 12.05
C PRO A 32 9.97 -4.61 11.53
N VAL A 33 8.86 -5.33 11.60
CA VAL A 33 7.54 -4.84 11.16
C VAL A 33 6.43 -5.35 12.09
N THR A 34 5.56 -4.44 12.50
CA THR A 34 4.28 -4.76 13.14
C THR A 34 3.20 -4.80 12.07
N ASP A 35 2.51 -5.92 11.94
CA ASP A 35 1.44 -6.08 10.96
C ASP A 35 0.08 -5.92 11.63
N VAL A 36 -0.76 -5.04 11.07
CA VAL A 36 -2.11 -4.78 11.56
C VAL A 36 -3.08 -5.57 10.69
N ASP A 37 -3.85 -6.48 11.31
CA ASP A 37 -5.02 -7.13 10.68
C ASP A 37 -6.14 -6.11 10.49
N TRP A 38 -5.92 -5.18 9.57
CA TRP A 38 -6.86 -4.13 9.25
C TRP A 38 -7.94 -4.67 8.32
N ARG A 39 -9.19 -4.33 8.64
CA ARG A 39 -10.37 -4.67 7.84
C ARG A 39 -11.27 -3.47 7.67
N PRO A 40 -11.96 -3.33 6.52
CA PRO A 40 -12.86 -2.22 6.30
C PRO A 40 -14.03 -2.24 7.30
N PRO A 41 -14.48 -1.08 7.79
CA PRO A 41 -15.55 -0.97 8.77
C PRO A 41 -16.91 -1.22 8.11
N ALA A 42 -17.22 -2.47 7.73
CA ALA A 42 -18.53 -2.89 7.22
C ALA A 42 -18.63 -4.39 6.89
N GLU A 43 -17.68 -5.26 7.27
CA GLU A 43 -17.61 -6.63 6.71
C GLU A 43 -18.93 -7.42 6.74
N ASN A 44 -19.76 -7.21 7.77
CA ASN A 44 -21.05 -7.91 7.93
C ASN A 44 -22.28 -7.03 7.62
N ASP A 45 -22.09 -5.81 7.10
CA ASP A 45 -23.16 -4.92 6.66
C ASP A 45 -23.00 -4.63 5.16
N GLN A 46 -23.76 -5.38 4.35
CA GLN A 46 -23.74 -5.26 2.90
C GLN A 46 -24.10 -3.84 2.45
N ARG A 47 -25.09 -3.21 3.09
CA ARG A 47 -25.55 -1.87 2.70
C ARG A 47 -24.49 -0.82 3.01
N LEU A 48 -23.82 -0.91 4.15
CA LEU A 48 -22.71 -0.04 4.49
C LEU A 48 -21.52 -0.25 3.55
N THR A 49 -21.21 -1.51 3.21
CA THR A 49 -20.15 -1.87 2.24
C THR A 49 -20.42 -1.24 0.87
N GLU A 50 -21.64 -1.37 0.36
CA GLU A 50 -22.04 -0.78 -0.92
C GLU A 50 -21.99 0.76 -0.87
N THR A 51 -22.39 1.36 0.25
CA THR A 51 -22.33 2.80 0.47
C THR A 51 -20.88 3.30 0.43
N LEU A 52 -19.98 2.66 1.18
CA LEU A 52 -18.55 2.98 1.19
C LEU A 52 -17.92 2.82 -0.20
N ARG A 53 -18.25 1.75 -0.91
CA ARG A 53 -17.80 1.52 -2.30
C ARG A 53 -18.28 2.63 -3.24
N SER A 54 -19.53 3.10 -3.08
CA SER A 54 -20.06 4.20 -3.90
C SER A 54 -19.31 5.51 -3.65
N ILE A 55 -18.96 5.81 -2.39
CA ILE A 55 -18.19 7.00 -2.01
C ILE A 55 -16.79 6.92 -2.62
N GLN A 56 -16.11 5.78 -2.48
CA GLN A 56 -14.80 5.55 -3.08
C GLN A 56 -14.83 5.77 -4.60
N LYS A 57 -15.80 5.19 -5.31
CA LYS A 57 -15.95 5.36 -6.76
C LYS A 57 -16.21 6.82 -7.17
N ARG A 58 -17.00 7.57 -6.40
CA ARG A 58 -17.24 9.00 -6.68
C ARG A 58 -15.99 9.85 -6.46
N ASN A 59 -15.28 9.59 -5.36
CA ASN A 59 -14.05 10.31 -5.00
C ASN A 59 -12.86 9.93 -5.88
N ALA A 60 -12.91 8.77 -6.53
CA ALA A 60 -11.92 8.27 -7.47
C ALA A 60 -11.82 9.06 -8.78
N SER A 61 -12.67 10.07 -9.00
CA SER A 61 -12.63 10.96 -10.16
C SER A 61 -11.25 11.64 -10.27
N GLY A 62 -10.34 11.07 -11.06
CA GLY A 62 -8.98 11.56 -11.34
C GLY A 62 -7.83 10.73 -10.73
N HIS A 63 -7.98 10.19 -9.51
CA HIS A 63 -6.89 9.52 -8.79
C HIS A 63 -6.65 8.05 -9.21
N LEU A 64 -7.69 7.31 -9.63
CA LEU A 64 -7.52 5.92 -10.06
C LEU A 64 -6.59 5.82 -11.28
N ASN A 65 -6.71 6.75 -12.22
CA ASN A 65 -5.90 6.75 -13.44
C ASN A 65 -4.40 6.88 -13.15
N ILE A 66 -4.01 7.64 -12.12
CA ILE A 66 -2.60 7.81 -11.73
C ILE A 66 -2.05 6.54 -11.11
N ILE A 67 -2.83 5.87 -10.24
CA ILE A 67 -2.45 4.61 -9.62
C ILE A 67 -2.31 3.52 -10.69
N ASP A 68 -3.28 3.42 -11.58
CA ASP A 68 -3.27 2.43 -12.67
C ASP A 68 -2.09 2.66 -13.63
N GLU A 69 -1.76 3.91 -13.92
CA GLU A 69 -0.58 4.26 -14.74
C GLU A 69 0.73 3.89 -14.06
N ALA A 70 0.87 4.24 -12.77
CA ALA A 70 2.05 3.93 -11.98
C ALA A 70 2.25 2.42 -11.86
N ASN A 71 1.17 1.67 -11.60
CA ASN A 71 1.19 0.20 -11.54
C ASN A 71 1.57 -0.41 -12.88
N ARG A 72 1.01 0.08 -13.99
CA ARG A 72 1.37 -0.40 -15.35
C ARG A 72 2.85 -0.19 -15.64
N THR A 73 3.38 0.99 -15.30
CA THR A 73 4.80 1.32 -15.47
C THR A 73 5.69 0.40 -14.61
N ALA A 74 5.33 0.18 -13.35
CA ALA A 74 6.07 -0.70 -12.46
C ALA A 74 6.08 -2.14 -12.97
N HIS A 75 4.92 -2.65 -13.38
CA HIS A 75 4.78 -3.99 -13.94
C HIS A 75 5.61 -4.18 -15.21
N GLN A 76 5.60 -3.22 -16.13
CA GLN A 76 6.41 -3.27 -17.34
C GLN A 76 7.90 -3.38 -17.01
N ARG A 77 8.39 -2.56 -16.08
CA ARG A 77 9.80 -2.60 -15.64
C ARG A 77 10.19 -3.91 -14.97
N MET A 78 9.26 -4.58 -14.29
CA MET A 78 9.50 -5.89 -13.69
C MET A 78 9.63 -7.00 -14.74
N LEU A 79 8.92 -6.90 -15.86
CA LEU A 79 9.00 -7.89 -16.96
C LEU A 79 10.22 -7.70 -17.85
N ASP A 80 10.72 -6.46 -17.96
CA ASP A 80 11.89 -6.12 -18.77
C ASP A 80 13.24 -6.35 -18.04
N ALA A 81 13.22 -6.84 -16.80
CA ALA A 81 14.39 -7.09 -15.94
C ALA A 81 14.76 -8.57 -15.87
#